data_AF-A0A0E3B5T0-F1
#
_entry.id   AF-A0A0E3B5T0-F1
#
_cell.length_a   1.000
_cell.length_b   1.000
_cell.length_c   1.000
_cell.angle_alpha   90.00
_cell.angle_beta   90.00
_cell.angle_gamma   90.00
#
_symmetry.space_group_name_H-M   'P 1'
#
loop_
_entity.id
_entity.type
_entity.pdbx_description
1 polymer ?
#
loop_
_entity_poly.entity_id
_entity_poly.type
_entity_poly.pdbx_seq_one_letter_code
_entity_poly.pdbx_strand_id
1 'polypeptide(L)'
;MGSLYKEQKKTNRILTEQTKFNSKVAKENLELQNKQNAELERQTFLLEQEQRNREYQKYLRDFIFEMKRFSEEIVLGKFPEIQAYAAARIVKTRIESEGISSQSFEQFQDKEYYSQAIENLDKVMESASSKSITEGDLYFEKYQTFLNSIARKEFAKDYFVNWGKNFLYTLQPEGNEFKRKLSPLAVGLLSASTILTFVPVPILGGIVGLTVTFLWLQKRISKDYSALFPSLSIPTDSITGFLASKKTVKAIEESILKSEKELLEFRRNNLPEIEKYELPR
;
A
#
# COMPACT_ATOMS: atom_id res chain seq x y z
N MET A 1 19.02 20.22 79.59
CA MET A 1 18.33 20.24 78.27
C MET A 1 19.26 20.37 77.04
N GLY A 2 20.56 20.67 77.17
CA GLY A 2 21.45 20.91 76.01
C GLY A 2 22.05 19.67 75.30
N SER A 3 22.02 18.47 75.88
CA SER A 3 22.56 17.25 75.24
C SER A 3 21.56 16.61 74.25
N LEU A 4 20.29 16.50 74.64
CA LEU A 4 19.19 15.98 73.81
C LEU A 4 19.03 16.74 72.49
N TYR A 5 19.10 18.07 72.52
CA TYR A 5 19.01 18.90 71.31
C TYR A 5 20.19 18.68 70.35
N LYS A 6 21.40 18.44 70.87
CA LYS A 6 22.59 18.14 70.06
C LYS A 6 22.51 16.75 69.43
N GLU A 7 21.98 15.76 70.13
CA GLU A 7 21.74 14.42 69.59
C GLU A 7 20.65 14.43 68.51
N GLN A 8 19.53 15.11 68.76
CA GLN A 8 18.45 15.24 67.78
C GLN A 8 18.92 15.91 66.48
N LYS A 9 19.78 16.93 66.57
CA LYS A 9 20.39 17.58 65.41
C LYS A 9 21.35 16.66 64.64
N LYS A 10 22.11 15.81 65.33
CA LYS A 10 22.98 14.79 64.70
C LYS A 10 22.16 13.73 63.97
N THR A 11 21.11 13.21 64.61
CA THR A 11 20.20 12.22 64.01
C THR A 11 19.52 12.76 62.76
N ASN A 12 18.99 14.00 62.81
CA ASN A 12 18.39 14.63 61.64
C ASN A 12 19.37 14.84 60.48
N ARG A 13 20.64 15.14 60.77
CA ARG A 13 21.67 15.27 59.74
C ARG A 13 21.96 13.93 59.07
N ILE A 14 22.10 12.86 59.85
CA ILE A 14 22.32 11.50 59.32
C ILE A 14 21.14 11.06 58.45
N LEU A 15 19.89 11.28 58.90
CA LEU A 15 18.68 10.95 58.13
C LEU A 15 18.61 11.73 56.82
N THR A 16 18.98 13.02 56.85
CA THR A 16 19.00 13.86 55.64
C THR A 16 20.07 13.40 54.65
N GLU A 17 21.26 13.03 55.13
CA GLU A 17 22.35 12.51 54.28
C GLU A 17 21.98 11.12 53.70
N GLN A 18 21.34 10.24 54.47
CA GLN A 18 20.80 8.96 53.97
C GLN A 18 19.71 9.17 52.92
N THR A 19 18.80 10.12 53.12
CA THR A 19 17.74 10.39 52.15
C THR A 19 18.30 10.94 50.84
N LYS A 20 19.31 11.83 50.91
CA LYS A 20 20.04 12.31 49.73
C LYS A 20 20.76 11.18 49.00
N PHE A 21 21.46 10.31 49.72
CA PHE A 21 22.13 9.16 49.14
C PHE A 21 21.14 8.21 48.44
N ASN A 22 20.05 7.84 49.11
CA ASN A 22 19.01 6.98 48.55
C ASN A 22 18.36 7.61 47.31
N SER A 23 18.13 8.92 47.32
CA SER A 23 17.59 9.64 46.16
C SER A 23 18.55 9.64 44.96
N LYS A 24 19.87 9.70 45.22
CA LYS A 24 20.89 9.62 44.17
C LYS A 24 20.94 8.22 43.56
N VAL A 25 20.96 7.18 44.41
CA VAL A 25 20.91 5.78 43.97
C VAL A 25 19.64 5.49 43.16
N ALA A 26 18.47 5.99 43.61
CA ALA A 26 17.21 5.79 42.89
C ALA A 26 17.22 6.45 41.50
N LYS A 27 17.82 7.66 41.38
CA LYS A 27 17.97 8.33 40.07
C LYS A 27 18.93 7.59 39.15
N GLU A 28 20.08 7.16 39.67
CA GLU A 28 21.07 6.39 38.89
C GLU A 28 20.48 5.04 38.42
N ASN A 29 19.69 4.37 39.27
CA ASN A 29 18.98 3.14 38.88
C ASN A 29 17.92 3.40 37.80
N LEU A 30 17.16 4.50 37.90
CA LEU A 30 16.17 4.87 36.89
C LEU A 30 16.83 5.19 35.54
N GLU A 31 17.96 5.92 35.56
CA GLU A 31 18.74 6.21 34.35
C GLU A 31 19.31 4.93 33.71
N LEU A 32 19.80 3.99 34.52
CA LEU A 32 20.28 2.70 34.05
C LEU A 32 19.14 1.88 33.42
N GLN A 33 17.97 1.83 34.08
CA GLN A 33 16.80 1.14 33.56
C GLN A 33 16.32 1.76 32.24
N ASN A 34 16.30 3.08 32.14
CA ASN A 34 15.94 3.77 30.90
C ASN A 34 16.93 3.48 29.76
N LYS A 35 18.23 3.41 30.05
CA LYS A 35 19.25 3.01 29.06
C LYS A 35 19.05 1.57 28.59
N GLN A 36 18.80 0.64 29.51
CA GLN A 36 18.51 -0.76 29.19
C GLN A 36 17.25 -0.89 28.34
N ASN A 37 16.18 -0.15 28.68
CA ASN A 37 14.94 -0.15 27.89
C ASN A 37 15.16 0.39 26.48
N ALA A 38 15.89 1.50 26.32
CA ALA A 38 16.20 2.07 25.02
C ALA A 38 17.07 1.12 24.16
N GLU A 39 17.98 0.38 24.77
CA GLU A 39 18.77 -0.64 24.08
C GLU A 39 17.94 -1.85 23.66
N LEU A 40 17.01 -2.30 24.52
CA LEU A 40 16.04 -3.34 24.16
C LEU A 40 15.16 -2.92 23.00
N GLU A 41 14.59 -1.71 23.02
CA GLU A 41 13.78 -1.18 21.92
C GLU A 41 14.57 -1.16 20.60
N ARG A 42 15.84 -0.75 20.65
CA ARG A 42 16.73 -0.77 19.48
C ARG A 42 16.98 -2.19 18.97
N GLN A 43 17.23 -3.15 19.86
CA GLN A 43 17.44 -4.55 19.49
C GLN A 43 16.16 -5.15 18.88
N THR A 44 15.00 -4.90 19.48
CA THR A 44 13.70 -5.34 18.95
C THR A 44 13.46 -4.77 17.56
N PHE A 45 13.71 -3.49 17.35
CA PHE A 45 13.57 -2.86 16.03
C PHE A 45 14.49 -3.51 14.97
N LEU A 46 15.74 -3.79 15.31
CA LEU A 46 16.68 -4.45 14.39
C LEU A 46 16.24 -5.88 14.05
N LEU A 47 15.75 -6.64 15.03
CA LEU A 47 15.22 -7.98 14.83
C LEU A 47 13.98 -7.97 13.92
N GLU A 48 13.06 -7.04 14.13
CA GLU A 48 11.89 -6.86 13.25
C GLU A 48 12.30 -6.50 11.82
N GLN A 49 13.30 -5.63 11.67
CA GLN A 49 13.83 -5.28 10.36
C GLN A 49 14.48 -6.48 9.67
N GLU A 50 15.28 -7.27 10.39
CA GLU A 50 15.91 -8.48 9.86
C GLU A 50 14.87 -9.54 9.49
N GLN A 51 13.80 -9.68 10.28
CA GLN A 51 12.71 -10.58 9.95
C GLN A 51 11.99 -10.14 8.66
N ARG A 52 11.65 -8.84 8.54
CA ARG A 52 11.07 -8.30 7.31
C ARG A 52 11.97 -8.51 6.10
N ASN A 53 13.27 -8.32 6.25
CA ASN A 53 14.24 -8.56 5.18
C ASN A 53 14.27 -10.04 4.77
N ARG A 54 14.23 -10.97 5.73
CA ARG A 54 14.18 -12.41 5.46
C ARG A 54 12.90 -12.83 4.74
N GLU A 55 11.75 -12.30 5.17
CA GLU A 55 10.46 -12.54 4.51
C GLU A 55 10.47 -12.00 3.07
N TYR A 56 11.02 -10.80 2.87
CA TYR A 56 11.17 -10.22 1.53
C TYR A 56 12.11 -11.03 0.63
N GLN A 57 13.27 -11.46 1.13
CA GLN A 57 14.19 -12.32 0.37
C GLN A 57 13.58 -13.67 0.03
N LYS A 58 12.78 -14.25 0.94
CA LYS A 58 12.03 -15.47 0.66
C LYS A 58 11.01 -15.27 -0.45
N TYR A 59 10.23 -14.18 -0.38
CA TYR A 59 9.29 -13.81 -1.44
C TYR A 59 10.00 -13.66 -2.80
N LEU A 60 11.11 -12.92 -2.85
CA LEU A 60 11.86 -12.73 -4.08
C LEU A 60 12.35 -14.05 -4.66
N ARG A 61 12.85 -14.96 -3.80
CA ARG A 61 13.28 -16.30 -4.23
C ARG A 61 12.13 -17.09 -4.85
N ASP A 62 11.01 -17.17 -4.16
CA ASP A 62 9.86 -17.96 -4.62
C ASP A 62 9.33 -17.37 -5.95
N PHE A 63 9.25 -16.04 -6.03
CA PHE A 63 8.89 -15.31 -7.24
C PHE A 63 9.83 -15.61 -8.42
N ILE A 64 11.15 -15.45 -8.23
CA ILE A 64 12.09 -15.61 -9.35
C ILE A 64 12.22 -17.06 -9.80
N PHE A 65 12.10 -18.02 -8.87
CA PHE A 65 12.05 -19.43 -9.19
C PHE A 65 10.86 -19.75 -10.12
N GLU A 66 9.70 -19.17 -9.83
CA GLU A 66 8.51 -19.34 -10.65
C GLU A 66 8.65 -18.64 -12.02
N MET A 67 9.16 -17.42 -12.06
CA MET A 67 9.42 -16.71 -13.32
C MET A 67 10.43 -17.45 -14.20
N LYS A 68 11.46 -18.03 -13.59
CA LYS A 68 12.46 -18.87 -14.27
C LYS A 68 11.80 -20.12 -14.86
N ARG A 69 10.98 -20.83 -14.08
CA ARG A 69 10.18 -21.97 -14.56
C ARG A 69 9.29 -21.57 -15.74
N PHE A 70 8.61 -20.43 -15.67
CA PHE A 70 7.78 -19.93 -16.76
C PHE A 70 8.61 -19.63 -18.01
N SER A 71 9.77 -19.00 -17.86
CA SER A 71 10.67 -18.75 -19.00
C SER A 71 11.10 -20.05 -19.69
N GLU A 72 11.41 -21.10 -18.92
CA GLU A 72 11.79 -22.41 -19.43
C GLU A 72 10.61 -23.07 -20.14
N GLU A 73 9.41 -23.03 -19.56
CA GLU A 73 8.20 -23.56 -20.18
C GLU A 73 7.85 -22.83 -21.48
N ILE A 74 8.09 -21.52 -21.59
CA ILE A 74 7.84 -20.75 -22.81
C ILE A 74 8.85 -21.12 -23.90
N VAL A 75 10.14 -21.21 -23.55
CA VAL A 75 11.21 -21.61 -24.49
C VAL A 75 11.04 -23.04 -24.99
N LEU A 76 10.70 -23.96 -24.10
CA LEU A 76 10.51 -25.39 -24.42
C LEU A 76 9.13 -25.69 -24.99
N GLY A 77 8.17 -24.81 -24.71
CA GLY A 77 6.77 -24.99 -25.04
C GLY A 77 6.54 -25.03 -26.54
N LYS A 78 5.72 -25.97 -26.99
CA LYS A 78 5.22 -26.03 -28.37
C LYS A 78 4.11 -24.99 -28.59
N PHE A 79 4.26 -23.81 -28.04
CA PHE A 79 3.34 -22.71 -28.26
C PHE A 79 3.49 -22.24 -29.71
N PRO A 80 2.39 -21.86 -30.38
CA PRO A 80 2.49 -21.06 -31.58
C PRO A 80 3.27 -19.78 -31.26
N GLU A 81 4.10 -19.32 -32.20
CA GLU A 81 5.07 -18.24 -32.01
C GLU A 81 4.45 -16.96 -31.39
N ILE A 82 3.26 -16.55 -31.84
CA ILE A 82 2.53 -15.39 -31.31
C ILE A 82 2.25 -15.54 -29.81
N GLN A 83 1.88 -16.75 -29.37
CA GLN A 83 1.53 -17.01 -27.97
C GLN A 83 2.79 -17.04 -27.10
N ALA A 84 3.88 -17.64 -27.61
CA ALA A 84 5.17 -17.64 -26.94
C ALA A 84 5.68 -16.22 -26.73
N TYR A 85 5.59 -15.38 -27.76
CA TYR A 85 5.95 -13.96 -27.68
C TYR A 85 5.09 -13.21 -26.65
N ALA A 86 3.77 -13.34 -26.72
CA ALA A 86 2.86 -12.66 -25.78
C ALA A 86 3.11 -13.11 -24.32
N ALA A 87 3.27 -14.42 -24.08
CA ALA A 87 3.60 -14.95 -22.76
C ALA A 87 4.96 -14.44 -22.27
N ALA A 88 5.98 -14.42 -23.13
CA ALA A 88 7.30 -13.89 -22.78
C ALA A 88 7.22 -12.41 -22.38
N ARG A 89 6.43 -11.61 -23.12
CA ARG A 89 6.22 -10.19 -22.82
C ARG A 89 5.52 -9.99 -21.48
N ILE A 90 4.51 -10.80 -21.16
CA ILE A 90 3.80 -10.77 -19.86
C ILE A 90 4.75 -11.09 -18.71
N VAL A 91 5.48 -12.21 -18.80
CA VAL A 91 6.41 -12.64 -17.74
C VAL A 91 7.53 -11.62 -17.55
N LYS A 92 8.11 -11.09 -18.64
CA LYS A 92 9.16 -10.08 -18.54
C LYS A 92 8.66 -8.79 -17.89
N THR A 93 7.52 -8.27 -18.34
CA THR A 93 6.92 -7.06 -17.76
C THR A 93 6.63 -7.24 -16.27
N ARG A 94 6.26 -8.44 -15.86
CA ARG A 94 6.02 -8.76 -14.45
C ARG A 94 7.30 -8.65 -13.63
N ILE A 95 8.39 -9.27 -14.08
CA ILE A 95 9.71 -9.15 -13.42
C ILE A 95 10.12 -7.67 -13.31
N GLU A 96 9.92 -6.90 -14.39
CA GLU A 96 10.23 -5.46 -14.42
C GLU A 96 9.35 -4.66 -13.43
N SER A 97 8.07 -5.04 -13.28
CA SER A 97 7.14 -4.36 -12.37
C SER A 97 7.47 -4.53 -10.89
N GLU A 98 8.16 -5.62 -10.51
CA GLU A 98 8.69 -5.80 -9.16
C GLU A 98 9.88 -4.86 -8.86
N GLY A 99 10.42 -4.17 -9.87
CA GLY A 99 11.55 -3.26 -9.72
C GLY A 99 12.83 -3.97 -9.27
N ILE A 100 12.93 -5.28 -9.54
CA ILE A 100 14.04 -6.11 -9.10
C ILE A 100 15.09 -6.28 -10.20
N SER A 101 16.33 -6.48 -9.77
CA SER A 101 17.45 -6.85 -10.62
C SER A 101 18.18 -8.04 -10.03
N SER A 102 19.19 -8.56 -10.72
CA SER A 102 20.09 -9.58 -10.15
C SER A 102 20.75 -9.12 -8.85
N GLN A 103 20.86 -7.81 -8.59
CA GLN A 103 21.42 -7.29 -7.33
C GLN A 103 20.44 -7.32 -6.16
N SER A 104 19.14 -7.49 -6.42
CA SER A 104 18.11 -7.55 -5.38
C SER A 104 18.17 -8.84 -4.53
N PHE A 105 18.87 -9.85 -5.02
CA PHE A 105 18.99 -11.16 -4.36
C PHE A 105 20.30 -11.28 -3.59
N GLU A 106 20.23 -11.87 -2.39
CA GLU A 106 21.44 -12.14 -1.60
C GLU A 106 22.18 -13.39 -2.10
N GLN A 107 21.45 -14.45 -2.44
CA GLN A 107 22.03 -15.74 -2.80
C GLN A 107 22.43 -15.80 -4.28
N PHE A 108 23.60 -16.35 -4.57
CA PHE A 108 24.14 -16.44 -5.94
C PHE A 108 23.19 -17.21 -6.88
N GLN A 109 22.60 -18.31 -6.42
CA GLN A 109 21.67 -19.12 -7.20
C GLN A 109 20.43 -18.33 -7.65
N ASP A 110 19.89 -17.48 -6.79
CA ASP A 110 18.71 -16.66 -7.10
C ASP A 110 19.05 -15.58 -8.15
N LYS A 111 20.29 -15.05 -8.14
CA LYS A 111 20.81 -14.16 -9.20
C LYS A 111 20.92 -14.86 -10.55
N GLU A 112 21.37 -16.11 -10.52
CA GLU A 112 21.48 -16.94 -11.71
C GLU A 112 20.09 -17.25 -12.28
N TYR A 113 19.11 -17.59 -11.43
CA TYR A 113 17.72 -17.77 -11.86
C TYR A 113 17.15 -16.52 -12.50
N TYR A 114 17.42 -15.33 -11.94
CA TYR A 114 17.02 -14.07 -12.56
C TYR A 114 17.64 -13.92 -13.96
N SER A 115 18.96 -14.13 -14.06
CA SER A 115 19.68 -13.93 -15.32
C SER A 115 19.21 -14.90 -16.39
N GLN A 116 19.02 -16.17 -16.04
CA GLN A 116 18.49 -17.20 -16.94
C GLN A 116 17.06 -16.89 -17.37
N ALA A 117 16.20 -16.43 -16.45
CA ALA A 117 14.83 -16.05 -16.77
C ALA A 117 14.78 -14.93 -17.81
N ILE A 118 15.53 -13.85 -17.59
CA ILE A 118 15.59 -12.71 -18.51
C ILE A 118 16.18 -13.13 -19.86
N GLU A 119 17.31 -13.86 -19.87
CA GLU A 119 17.95 -14.30 -21.10
C GLU A 119 17.03 -15.20 -21.95
N ASN A 120 16.29 -16.12 -21.31
CA ASN A 120 15.34 -16.99 -22.00
C ASN A 120 14.19 -16.19 -22.63
N LEU A 121 13.62 -15.24 -21.88
CA LEU A 121 12.53 -14.39 -22.37
C LEU A 121 13.00 -13.50 -23.53
N ASP A 122 14.21 -12.93 -23.41
CA ASP A 122 14.83 -12.11 -24.45
C ASP A 122 15.05 -12.90 -25.73
N LYS A 123 15.58 -14.12 -25.64
CA LYS A 123 15.72 -15.01 -26.80
C LYS A 123 14.39 -15.28 -27.51
N VAL A 124 13.30 -15.50 -26.76
CA VAL A 124 11.97 -15.72 -27.36
C VAL A 124 11.49 -14.48 -28.09
N MET A 125 11.66 -13.29 -27.50
CA MET A 125 11.22 -12.04 -28.13
C MET A 125 12.10 -11.63 -29.32
N GLU A 126 13.41 -11.85 -29.25
CA GLU A 126 14.36 -11.52 -30.33
C GLU A 126 14.25 -12.45 -31.53
N SER A 127 13.87 -13.71 -31.31
CA SER A 127 13.68 -14.70 -32.38
C SER A 127 12.30 -14.63 -33.05
N ALA A 128 11.38 -13.83 -32.52
CA ALA A 128 10.01 -13.75 -33.02
C ALA A 128 9.93 -13.02 -34.37
N SER A 129 9.11 -13.55 -35.27
CA SER A 129 8.80 -12.90 -36.55
C SER A 129 8.09 -11.55 -36.36
N SER A 130 8.24 -10.65 -37.35
CA SER A 130 7.59 -9.32 -37.31
C SER A 130 6.07 -9.39 -37.14
N LYS A 131 5.44 -10.43 -37.70
CA LYS A 131 4.01 -10.70 -37.52
C LYS A 131 3.69 -11.04 -36.07
N SER A 132 4.47 -11.93 -35.47
CA SER A 132 4.29 -12.36 -34.07
C SER A 132 4.51 -11.22 -33.09
N ILE A 133 5.49 -10.35 -33.35
CA ILE A 133 5.71 -9.11 -32.59
C ILE A 133 4.45 -8.22 -32.67
N THR A 134 3.96 -7.93 -33.87
CA THR A 134 2.83 -7.01 -34.07
C THR A 134 1.53 -7.53 -33.42
N GLU A 135 1.19 -8.80 -33.65
CA GLU A 135 -0.03 -9.41 -33.09
C GLU A 135 0.08 -9.62 -31.58
N GLY A 136 1.26 -10.04 -31.11
CA GLY A 136 1.53 -10.24 -29.70
C GLY A 136 1.56 -8.94 -28.90
N ASP A 137 2.14 -7.86 -29.44
CA ASP A 137 2.10 -6.54 -28.81
C ASP A 137 0.67 -6.01 -28.72
N LEU A 138 -0.13 -6.16 -29.78
CA LEU A 138 -1.54 -5.76 -29.76
C LEU A 138 -2.35 -6.53 -28.70
N TYR A 139 -2.07 -7.83 -28.54
CA TYR A 139 -2.66 -8.63 -27.47
C TYR A 139 -2.21 -8.09 -26.10
N PHE A 140 -0.91 -7.89 -25.93
CA PHE A 140 -0.30 -7.45 -24.68
C PHE A 140 -0.80 -6.07 -24.24
N GLU A 141 -0.96 -5.12 -25.16
CA GLU A 141 -1.51 -3.79 -24.86
C GLU A 141 -2.96 -3.85 -24.36
N LYS A 142 -3.80 -4.66 -25.01
CA LYS A 142 -5.19 -4.88 -24.56
C LYS A 142 -5.23 -5.56 -23.20
N TYR A 143 -4.38 -6.56 -22.99
CA TYR A 143 -4.22 -7.24 -21.72
C TYR A 143 -3.82 -6.26 -20.59
N GLN A 144 -2.78 -5.45 -20.82
CA GLN A 144 -2.34 -4.42 -19.87
C GLN A 144 -3.43 -3.39 -19.58
N THR A 145 -4.24 -3.04 -20.58
CA THR A 145 -5.38 -2.13 -20.39
C THR A 145 -6.41 -2.71 -19.42
N PHE A 146 -6.74 -4.01 -19.51
CA PHE A 146 -7.59 -4.69 -18.55
C PHE A 146 -6.97 -4.69 -17.15
N LEU A 147 -5.69 -5.08 -17.03
CA LEU A 147 -4.99 -5.14 -15.74
C LEU A 147 -4.93 -3.77 -15.04
N ASN A 148 -4.67 -2.71 -15.80
CA ASN A 148 -4.62 -1.34 -15.30
C ASN A 148 -6.00 -0.85 -14.88
N SER A 149 -7.04 -1.19 -15.64
CA SER A 149 -8.43 -0.89 -15.29
C SER A 149 -8.84 -1.56 -13.97
N ILE A 150 -8.54 -2.85 -13.81
CA ILE A 150 -8.80 -3.60 -12.57
C ILE A 150 -8.03 -2.98 -11.40
N ALA A 151 -6.72 -2.75 -11.56
CA ALA A 151 -5.88 -2.16 -10.50
C ALA A 151 -6.40 -0.78 -10.05
N ARG A 152 -6.85 0.06 -10.98
CA ARG A 152 -7.47 1.36 -10.67
C ARG A 152 -8.73 1.21 -9.83
N LYS A 153 -9.58 0.22 -10.16
CA LYS A 153 -10.80 -0.06 -9.42
C LYS A 153 -10.51 -0.65 -8.04
N GLU A 154 -9.54 -1.55 -7.91
CA GLU A 154 -9.09 -2.09 -6.62
C GLU A 154 -8.56 -0.98 -5.71
N PHE A 155 -7.76 -0.08 -6.27
CA PHE A 155 -7.25 1.08 -5.56
C PHE A 155 -8.38 2.03 -5.12
N ALA A 156 -9.35 2.30 -6.00
CA ALA A 156 -10.54 3.07 -5.64
C ALA A 156 -11.36 2.39 -4.53
N LYS A 157 -11.50 1.06 -4.58
CA LYS A 157 -12.18 0.28 -3.54
C LYS A 157 -11.51 0.49 -2.18
N ASP A 158 -10.18 0.31 -2.10
CA ASP A 158 -9.43 0.51 -0.85
C ASP A 158 -9.61 1.93 -0.29
N TYR A 159 -9.56 2.94 -1.17
CA TYR A 159 -9.82 4.31 -0.77
C TYR A 159 -11.20 4.51 -0.13
N PHE A 160 -12.27 3.99 -0.74
CA PHE A 160 -13.63 4.16 -0.24
C PHE A 160 -13.91 3.29 1.00
N VAL A 161 -13.29 2.12 1.12
CA VAL A 161 -13.32 1.29 2.35
C VAL A 161 -12.65 2.04 3.51
N ASN A 162 -11.49 2.66 3.26
CA ASN A 162 -10.69 3.38 4.25
C ASN A 162 -10.95 4.90 4.26
N TRP A 163 -12.11 5.35 3.78
CA TRP A 163 -12.41 6.77 3.56
C TRP A 163 -12.14 7.63 4.80
N GLY A 164 -12.46 7.15 6.00
CA GLY A 164 -12.26 7.91 7.24
C GLY A 164 -10.81 8.27 7.55
N LYS A 165 -9.84 7.51 7.03
CA LYS A 165 -8.40 7.82 7.13
C LYS A 165 -7.90 8.67 5.96
N ASN A 166 -8.61 8.58 4.83
CA ASN A 166 -8.15 9.09 3.55
C ASN A 166 -8.89 10.35 3.07
N PHE A 167 -9.94 10.80 3.77
CA PHE A 167 -10.81 11.92 3.35
C PHE A 167 -10.11 13.27 3.20
N LEU A 168 -8.93 13.45 3.80
CA LEU A 168 -8.11 14.66 3.68
C LEU A 168 -7.35 14.73 2.34
N TYR A 169 -7.36 13.64 1.57
CA TYR A 169 -6.56 13.44 0.37
C TYR A 169 -7.47 13.12 -0.82
N THR A 170 -6.94 13.33 -2.03
CA THR A 170 -7.69 13.17 -3.27
C THR A 170 -7.02 12.16 -4.19
N LEU A 171 -7.83 11.26 -4.74
CA LEU A 171 -7.46 10.43 -5.88
C LEU A 171 -7.35 11.26 -7.16
N GLN A 172 -6.35 10.97 -7.99
CA GLN A 172 -6.27 11.56 -9.31
C GLN A 172 -7.12 10.81 -10.33
N PRO A 173 -7.81 11.53 -11.25
CA PRO A 173 -8.57 10.90 -12.33
C PRO A 173 -7.70 10.23 -13.41
N GLU A 174 -6.42 10.57 -13.51
CA GLU A 174 -5.48 10.06 -14.53
C GLU A 174 -4.25 9.37 -13.91
N GLY A 175 -4.45 8.47 -12.94
CA GLY A 175 -3.35 7.67 -12.40
C GLY A 175 -3.74 6.82 -11.19
N ASN A 176 -2.82 5.97 -10.77
CA ASN A 176 -2.94 5.19 -9.54
C ASN A 176 -2.36 5.95 -8.33
N GLU A 177 -1.89 7.19 -8.53
CA GLU A 177 -1.19 7.94 -7.50
C GLU A 177 -2.17 8.62 -6.55
N PHE A 178 -2.02 8.26 -5.27
CA PHE A 178 -2.60 9.04 -4.18
C PHE A 178 -1.85 10.36 -4.05
N LYS A 179 -2.41 11.44 -4.61
CA LYS A 179 -1.84 12.75 -4.32
C LYS A 179 -2.17 13.10 -2.88
N ARG A 180 -1.14 13.02 -2.01
CA ARG A 180 -1.11 13.63 -0.68
C ARG A 180 -1.09 15.17 -0.76
N LYS A 181 -1.90 15.74 -1.64
CA LYS A 181 -2.24 17.15 -1.53
C LYS A 181 -3.28 17.20 -0.43
N LEU A 182 -2.92 17.85 0.69
CA LEU A 182 -3.90 18.32 1.66
C LEU A 182 -4.97 19.03 0.86
N SER A 183 -6.17 18.46 0.85
CA SER A 183 -7.30 19.14 0.25
C SER A 183 -7.42 20.49 0.95
N PRO A 184 -7.23 21.64 0.26
CA PRO A 184 -7.34 22.96 0.90
C PRO A 184 -8.70 23.12 1.59
N LEU A 185 -9.69 22.36 1.13
CA LEU A 185 -11.03 22.23 1.70
C LEU A 185 -11.08 21.42 3.00
N ALA A 186 -10.30 20.35 3.13
CA ALA A 186 -10.23 19.59 4.37
C ALA A 186 -9.56 20.38 5.50
N VAL A 187 -8.53 21.17 5.15
CA VAL A 187 -7.93 22.16 6.04
C VAL A 187 -8.92 23.28 6.37
N GLY A 188 -9.69 23.76 5.39
CA GLY A 188 -10.76 24.74 5.57
C GLY A 188 -11.93 24.27 6.46
N LEU A 189 -12.29 22.99 6.39
CA LEU A 189 -13.38 22.39 7.18
C LEU A 189 -12.95 22.08 8.61
N LEU A 190 -11.72 21.60 8.82
CA LEU A 190 -11.15 21.44 10.15
C LEU A 190 -10.97 22.81 10.84
N SER A 191 -10.53 23.84 10.11
CA SER A 191 -10.41 25.19 10.68
C SER A 191 -11.78 25.79 11.03
N ALA A 192 -12.80 25.62 10.17
CA ALA A 192 -14.16 26.08 10.47
C ALA A 192 -14.81 25.33 11.65
N SER A 193 -14.59 24.01 11.79
CA SER A 193 -15.12 23.22 12.91
C SER A 193 -14.44 23.58 14.23
N THR A 194 -13.15 23.90 14.21
CA THR A 194 -12.42 24.39 15.39
C THR A 194 -12.90 25.78 15.81
N ILE A 195 -13.29 26.65 14.87
CA ILE A 195 -13.86 27.97 15.23
C ILE A 195 -15.25 27.82 15.88
N LEU A 196 -16.06 26.87 15.42
CA LEU A 196 -17.42 26.61 15.95
C LEU A 196 -17.45 25.96 17.34
N THR A 197 -16.36 25.31 17.79
CA THR A 197 -16.26 24.74 19.14
C THR A 197 -15.77 25.73 20.20
N PHE A 198 -15.15 26.85 19.80
CA PHE A 198 -14.59 27.87 20.71
C PHE A 198 -15.46 29.14 20.84
N VAL A 199 -16.52 29.29 20.03
CA VAL A 199 -17.53 30.35 20.19
C VAL A 199 -18.73 29.76 20.96
N PRO A 200 -19.26 30.42 22.00
CA PRO A 200 -20.36 29.90 22.81
C PRO A 200 -21.69 30.06 22.05
N VAL A 201 -21.86 29.33 20.95
CA VAL A 201 -23.14 29.16 20.27
C VAL A 201 -23.81 27.93 20.87
N PRO A 202 -25.13 27.95 21.15
CA PRO A 202 -25.82 26.82 21.77
C PRO A 202 -25.53 25.54 21.01
N ILE A 203 -25.32 24.44 21.73
CA ILE A 203 -24.91 23.11 21.24
C ILE A 203 -25.68 22.68 19.96
N LEU A 204 -26.93 23.11 19.79
CA LEU A 204 -27.75 22.91 18.60
C LEU A 204 -27.23 23.62 17.33
N GLY A 205 -26.74 24.86 17.41
CA GLY A 205 -26.19 25.61 16.27
C GLY A 205 -24.86 25.05 15.77
N GLY A 206 -24.02 24.55 16.68
CA GLY A 206 -22.78 23.85 16.33
C GLY A 206 -23.02 22.53 15.58
N ILE A 207 -24.00 21.74 16.03
CA ILE A 207 -24.40 20.48 15.37
C ILE A 207 -25.01 20.76 13.99
N VAL A 208 -25.91 21.73 13.88
CA VAL A 208 -26.52 22.11 12.59
C VAL A 208 -25.45 22.62 11.61
N GLY A 209 -24.51 23.46 12.08
CA GLY A 209 -23.38 23.93 11.28
C GLY A 209 -22.52 22.80 10.74
N LEU A 210 -22.12 21.85 11.62
CA LEU A 210 -21.38 20.65 11.24
C LEU A 210 -22.14 19.81 10.20
N THR A 211 -23.46 19.66 10.38
CA THR A 211 -24.32 18.88 9.48
C THR A 211 -24.44 19.53 8.10
N VAL A 212 -24.57 20.86 8.03
CA VAL A 212 -24.61 21.61 6.75
C VAL A 212 -23.26 21.55 6.05
N THR A 213 -22.15 21.76 6.76
CA THR A 213 -20.79 21.60 6.18
C THR A 213 -20.55 20.18 5.69
N PHE A 214 -21.09 19.19 6.39
CA PHE A 214 -21.01 17.78 6.01
C PHE A 214 -21.84 17.47 4.75
N LEU A 215 -23.06 17.98 4.63
CA LEU A 215 -23.88 17.85 3.42
C LEU A 215 -23.24 18.56 2.21
N TRP A 216 -22.61 19.72 2.43
CA TRP A 216 -21.88 20.43 1.39
C TRP A 216 -20.63 19.67 0.93
N LEU A 217 -19.90 19.08 1.88
CA LEU A 217 -18.78 18.19 1.61
C LEU A 217 -19.22 16.97 0.79
N GLN A 218 -20.35 16.33 1.13
CA GLN A 218 -20.90 15.22 0.36
C GLN A 218 -21.27 15.62 -1.08
N LYS A 219 -21.98 16.74 -1.24
CA LYS A 219 -22.42 17.23 -2.56
C LYS A 219 -21.24 17.60 -3.46
N ARG A 220 -20.13 18.05 -2.88
CA ARG A 220 -18.91 18.40 -3.61
C ARG A 220 -17.99 17.22 -3.86
N ILE A 221 -17.89 16.25 -2.95
CA ILE A 221 -17.27 14.94 -3.21
C ILE A 221 -17.97 14.26 -4.39
N SER A 222 -19.31 14.28 -4.44
CA SER A 222 -20.03 13.78 -5.62
C SER A 222 -19.60 14.48 -6.93
N LYS A 223 -19.23 15.76 -6.88
CA LYS A 223 -18.79 16.57 -8.03
C LYS A 223 -17.30 16.40 -8.38
N ASP A 224 -16.40 16.31 -7.40
CA ASP A 224 -14.96 16.16 -7.63
C ASP A 224 -14.61 14.73 -8.07
N TYR A 225 -15.41 13.75 -7.64
CA TYR A 225 -15.24 12.35 -8.02
C TYR A 225 -16.09 11.95 -9.23
N SER A 226 -16.96 12.84 -9.75
CA SER A 226 -17.77 12.54 -10.94
C SER A 226 -16.94 12.26 -12.20
N ALA A 227 -15.67 12.68 -12.23
CA ALA A 227 -14.72 12.32 -13.29
C ALA A 227 -14.07 10.94 -13.08
N LEU A 228 -13.96 10.48 -11.82
CA LEU A 228 -13.39 9.17 -11.48
C LEU A 228 -14.35 8.03 -11.88
N PHE A 229 -15.65 8.14 -11.62
CA PHE A 229 -16.60 7.06 -11.87
C PHE A 229 -16.77 6.67 -13.35
N PRO A 230 -16.86 7.60 -14.31
CA PRO A 230 -16.80 7.27 -15.73
C PRO A 230 -15.50 6.57 -16.12
N SER A 231 -14.36 7.00 -15.55
CA SER A 231 -13.06 6.35 -15.80
C SER A 231 -12.96 4.93 -15.21
N LEU A 232 -13.81 4.62 -14.21
CA LEU A 232 -13.94 3.30 -13.59
C LEU A 232 -15.12 2.50 -14.15
N SER A 233 -15.83 3.02 -15.16
CA SER A 233 -17.05 2.45 -15.74
C SER A 233 -18.17 2.19 -14.73
N ILE A 234 -18.33 3.08 -13.74
CA ILE A 234 -19.35 2.99 -12.68
C ILE A 234 -20.47 4.01 -12.95
N PRO A 235 -21.75 3.61 -12.84
CA PRO A 235 -22.87 4.55 -12.94
C PRO A 235 -22.83 5.62 -11.85
N THR A 236 -22.93 6.89 -12.25
CA THR A 236 -22.91 8.07 -11.38
C THR A 236 -24.04 8.12 -10.35
N ASP A 237 -25.15 7.42 -10.61
CA ASP A 237 -26.35 7.37 -9.74
C ASP A 237 -26.15 6.53 -8.47
N SER A 238 -24.97 5.91 -8.31
CA SER A 238 -24.60 5.14 -7.13
C SER A 238 -24.23 6.01 -5.91
N ILE A 239 -24.12 7.34 -6.09
CA ILE A 239 -23.53 8.26 -5.10
C ILE A 239 -24.60 9.19 -4.52
N THR A 240 -25.19 8.80 -3.39
CA THR A 240 -25.96 9.71 -2.54
C THR A 240 -25.54 9.54 -1.09
N GLY A 241 -24.86 10.56 -0.54
CA GLY A 241 -24.55 10.71 0.88
C GLY A 241 -23.38 9.85 1.41
N PHE A 242 -22.97 10.07 2.67
CA PHE A 242 -21.90 9.32 3.35
C PHE A 242 -22.23 7.82 3.55
N LEU A 243 -23.51 7.48 3.49
CA LEU A 243 -24.01 6.11 3.38
C LEU A 243 -23.72 5.47 2.01
N ALA A 244 -23.20 6.24 1.04
CA ALA A 244 -22.74 5.75 -0.24
C ALA A 244 -21.41 4.98 -0.16
N SER A 245 -20.65 4.95 0.96
CA SER A 245 -19.43 4.12 0.98
C SER A 245 -19.73 2.65 0.68
N LYS A 246 -20.79 2.06 1.26
CA LYS A 246 -21.17 0.66 0.97
C LYS A 246 -21.74 0.47 -0.43
N LYS A 247 -22.59 1.37 -0.91
CA LYS A 247 -23.19 1.28 -2.26
C LYS A 247 -22.14 1.52 -3.35
N THR A 248 -21.24 2.47 -3.13
CA THR A 248 -20.10 2.78 -3.99
C THR A 248 -19.06 1.67 -3.96
N VAL A 249 -18.68 1.15 -2.79
CA VAL A 249 -17.79 -0.02 -2.69
C VAL A 249 -18.41 -1.21 -3.41
N LYS A 250 -19.70 -1.50 -3.21
CA LYS A 250 -20.40 -2.57 -3.93
C LYS A 250 -20.42 -2.35 -5.44
N ALA A 251 -20.68 -1.13 -5.91
CA ALA A 251 -20.64 -0.81 -7.33
C ALA A 251 -19.23 -0.92 -7.93
N ILE A 252 -18.19 -0.58 -7.16
CA ILE A 252 -16.79 -0.80 -7.54
C ILE A 252 -16.49 -2.30 -7.61
N GLU A 253 -16.90 -3.08 -6.61
CA GLU A 253 -16.74 -4.55 -6.59
C GLU A 253 -17.44 -5.22 -7.78
N GLU A 254 -18.68 -4.84 -8.08
CA GLU A 254 -19.40 -5.32 -9.26
C GLU A 254 -18.68 -4.93 -10.57
N SER A 255 -18.11 -3.73 -10.64
CA SER A 255 -17.31 -3.27 -11.80
C SER A 255 -15.97 -4.02 -11.92
N ILE A 256 -15.33 -4.38 -10.80
CA ILE A 256 -14.13 -5.23 -10.77
C ILE A 256 -14.49 -6.61 -11.30
N LEU A 257 -15.50 -7.27 -10.72
CA LEU A 257 -15.97 -8.59 -11.14
C LEU A 257 -16.34 -8.63 -12.63
N LYS A 258 -16.95 -7.55 -13.13
CA LYS A 258 -17.25 -7.44 -14.57
C LYS A 258 -15.96 -7.40 -15.41
N SER A 259 -14.99 -6.56 -15.05
CA SER A 259 -13.72 -6.48 -15.79
C SER A 259 -12.87 -7.75 -15.66
N GLU A 260 -12.92 -8.45 -14.53
CA GLU A 260 -12.29 -9.76 -14.38
C GLU A 260 -12.92 -10.80 -15.31
N LYS A 261 -14.25 -10.80 -15.45
CA LYS A 261 -14.96 -11.66 -16.41
C LYS A 261 -14.61 -11.30 -17.86
N GLU A 262 -14.60 -10.02 -18.21
CA GLU A 262 -14.19 -9.55 -19.54
C GLU A 262 -12.73 -9.96 -19.84
N LEU A 263 -11.84 -9.87 -18.86
CA LEU A 263 -10.46 -10.34 -18.98
C LEU A 263 -10.39 -11.87 -19.14
N LEU A 264 -11.18 -12.64 -18.39
CA LEU A 264 -11.30 -14.10 -18.57
C LEU A 264 -11.79 -14.47 -19.97
N GLU A 265 -12.82 -13.79 -20.48
CA GLU A 265 -13.34 -14.00 -21.84
C GLU A 265 -12.30 -13.62 -22.91
N PHE A 266 -11.63 -12.47 -22.74
CA PHE A 266 -10.55 -12.06 -23.62
C PHE A 266 -9.44 -13.11 -23.67
N ARG A 267 -9.04 -13.67 -22.52
CA ARG A 267 -8.04 -14.75 -22.45
C ARG A 267 -8.51 -16.00 -23.19
N ARG A 268 -9.68 -16.52 -22.85
CA ARG A 268 -10.23 -17.74 -23.47
C ARG A 268 -10.35 -17.64 -24.99
N ASN A 269 -10.74 -16.47 -25.49
CA ASN A 269 -10.99 -16.28 -26.93
C ASN A 269 -9.74 -16.02 -27.75
N ASN A 270 -8.63 -15.59 -27.12
CA ASN A 270 -7.43 -15.19 -27.86
C ASN A 270 -6.23 -16.09 -27.54
N LEU A 271 -5.95 -16.35 -26.26
CA LEU A 271 -4.78 -17.07 -25.77
C LEU A 271 -5.08 -17.78 -24.43
N PRO A 272 -5.82 -18.91 -24.41
CA PRO A 272 -6.19 -19.58 -23.15
C PRO A 272 -4.97 -20.15 -22.41
N GLU A 273 -3.91 -20.49 -23.14
CA GLU A 273 -2.73 -21.18 -22.62
C GLU A 273 -1.84 -20.27 -21.75
N ILE A 274 -2.03 -18.95 -21.82
CA ILE A 274 -1.21 -18.00 -21.09
C ILE A 274 -1.72 -17.70 -19.67
N GLU A 275 -2.95 -18.13 -19.33
CA GLU A 275 -3.57 -17.86 -18.02
C GLU A 275 -2.68 -18.31 -16.84
N LYS A 276 -1.94 -19.41 -17.00
CA LYS A 276 -1.02 -19.90 -15.96
C LYS A 276 0.19 -19.00 -15.70
N TYR A 277 0.58 -18.16 -16.65
CA TYR A 277 1.67 -17.20 -16.49
C TYR A 277 1.22 -15.93 -15.76
N GLU A 278 -0.07 -15.81 -15.52
CA GLU A 278 -0.75 -14.72 -14.85
C GLU A 278 -1.14 -15.16 -13.43
N LEU A 279 -0.15 -15.37 -12.54
CA LEU A 279 -0.41 -15.81 -11.15
C LEU A 279 -1.50 -14.97 -10.47
N PRO A 280 -2.29 -15.56 -9.55
CA PRO A 280 -3.31 -14.84 -8.80
C PRO A 280 -2.73 -13.59 -8.12
N ARG A 281 -3.49 -12.49 -8.18
CA ARG A 281 -3.28 -11.29 -7.36
C ARG A 281 -3.76 -11.54 -5.94
#